data_AF-A0A2T1CI52-F1
#
_entry.id   AF-A0A2T1CI52-F1
#
_cell.length_a   1.000
_cell.length_b   1.000
_cell.length_c   1.000
_cell.angle_alpha   90.00
_cell.angle_beta   90.00
_cell.angle_gamma   90.00
#
_symmetry.space_group_name_H-M   'P 1'
#
loop_
_entity.id
_entity.type
_entity.pdbx_description
1 polymer ?
#
loop_
_entity_poly.entity_id
_entity_poly.type
_entity_poly.pdbx_seq_one_letter_code
_entity_poly.pdbx_strand_id
1 'polypeptide(L)'
;MKIVWEPSIYVGNAPVFCTICGCRSYPVRSRQQNQLLLAIIYNDRGVALGEACRDCVAGGTEGIRSRLQERIQSLEAKISELKTFAEADIQTPSLEQEFQVYRSDAS
;
A
#
# COMPACT_ATOMS: atom_id res chain seq x y z
N MET A 1 21.45 0.24 0.92
CA MET A 1 20.16 -0.29 0.42
C MET A 1 20.37 -0.78 -1.00
N LYS A 2 19.83 -1.95 -1.37
CA LYS A 2 19.82 -2.44 -2.76
C LYS A 2 18.43 -2.93 -3.14
N ILE A 3 18.11 -2.91 -4.42
CA ILE A 3 16.87 -3.48 -4.95
C ILE A 3 17.25 -4.60 -5.92
N VAL A 4 16.67 -5.79 -5.73
CA VAL A 4 16.98 -6.98 -6.52
C VAL A 4 15.68 -7.61 -7.01
N TRP A 5 15.67 -8.10 -8.26
CA TRP A 5 14.54 -8.87 -8.78
C TRP A 5 14.67 -10.33 -8.36
N GLU A 6 13.72 -10.81 -7.56
CA GLU A 6 13.71 -12.18 -7.04
C GLU A 6 12.45 -12.93 -7.45
N PRO A 7 12.49 -14.28 -7.56
CA PRO A 7 11.30 -15.08 -7.77
C PRO A 7 10.24 -14.77 -6.72
N SER A 8 9.00 -14.54 -7.18
CA SER A 8 7.86 -14.34 -6.30
C SER A 8 7.64 -15.59 -5.44
N ILE A 9 7.67 -15.42 -4.13
CA ILE A 9 7.32 -16.47 -3.16
C ILE A 9 5.79 -16.61 -2.98
N TYR A 10 5.03 -15.66 -3.53
CA TYR A 10 3.57 -15.69 -3.48
C TYR A 10 3.01 -16.55 -4.61
N VAL A 11 1.93 -17.28 -4.30
CA VAL A 11 1.26 -18.17 -5.25
C VAL A 11 0.62 -17.36 -6.37
N GLY A 12 0.97 -17.70 -7.62
CA GLY A 12 0.40 -17.07 -8.82
C GLY A 12 0.79 -15.59 -8.96
N ASN A 13 -0.08 -14.81 -9.61
CA ASN A 13 0.13 -13.37 -9.82
C ASN A 13 -0.39 -12.53 -8.64
N ALA A 14 -0.14 -13.00 -7.41
CA ALA A 14 -0.61 -12.31 -6.23
C ALA A 14 0.06 -10.94 -6.10
N PRO A 15 -0.72 -9.85 -5.95
CA PRO A 15 -0.16 -8.51 -5.83
C PRO A 15 0.34 -8.21 -4.42
N VAL A 16 1.38 -7.38 -4.36
CA VAL A 16 1.99 -6.85 -3.14
C VAL A 16 1.78 -5.34 -3.05
N PHE A 17 2.07 -4.74 -1.90
CA PHE A 17 2.11 -3.28 -1.78
C PHE A 17 3.54 -2.78 -1.92
N CYS A 18 3.75 -1.78 -2.78
CA CYS A 18 5.04 -1.15 -2.93
C CYS A 18 5.41 -0.39 -1.64
N THR A 19 6.54 -0.71 -1.02
CA THR A 19 7.08 0.03 0.14
C THR A 19 7.46 1.47 -0.19
N ILE A 20 7.68 1.79 -1.48
CA ILE A 20 8.06 3.15 -1.90
C ILE A 20 6.84 4.04 -2.08
N CYS A 21 5.89 3.67 -2.95
CA CYS A 21 4.73 4.52 -3.26
C CYS A 21 3.43 4.11 -2.55
N GLY A 22 3.36 2.91 -1.95
CA GLY A 22 2.15 2.41 -1.29
C GLY A 22 1.10 1.82 -2.24
N CYS A 23 1.28 1.93 -3.56
CA CYS A 23 0.37 1.35 -4.54
C CYS A 23 0.50 -0.17 -4.62
N ARG A 24 -0.59 -0.82 -4.99
CA ARG A 24 -0.63 -2.25 -5.32
C ARG A 24 0.21 -2.52 -6.57
N SER A 25 1.05 -3.54 -6.53
CA SER A 25 1.95 -3.93 -7.61
C SER A 25 1.85 -5.43 -7.86
N TYR A 26 1.89 -5.81 -9.14
CA TYR A 26 1.88 -7.20 -9.56
C TYR A 26 3.30 -7.66 -9.90
N PRO A 27 3.65 -8.93 -9.62
CA PRO A 27 4.88 -9.53 -10.10
C PRO A 27 5.06 -9.37 -11.63
N VAL A 28 6.30 -9.20 -12.07
CA VAL A 28 6.64 -9.10 -13.49
C VAL A 28 7.04 -10.48 -13.99
N ARG A 29 6.50 -10.92 -15.13
CA ARG A 29 6.89 -12.19 -15.74
C ARG A 29 8.23 -12.07 -16.46
N SER A 30 9.24 -12.81 -16.02
CA SER A 30 10.50 -13.00 -16.74
C SER A 30 10.28 -13.93 -17.93
N ARG A 31 10.58 -13.45 -19.15
CA ARG A 31 10.47 -14.25 -20.38
C ARG A 31 11.52 -15.36 -20.47
N GLN A 32 12.71 -15.14 -19.93
CA GLN A 32 13.81 -16.10 -20.02
C GLN A 32 13.60 -17.33 -19.13
N GLN A 33 12.97 -17.15 -17.97
CA GLN A 33 12.85 -18.20 -16.95
C GLN A 33 11.39 -18.61 -16.68
N ASN A 34 10.44 -18.06 -17.44
CA ASN A 34 8.99 -18.25 -17.27
C ASN A 34 8.51 -18.14 -15.81
N GLN A 35 9.15 -17.27 -15.03
CA GLN A 35 8.88 -17.09 -13.61
C GLN A 35 8.36 -15.68 -13.33
N LEU A 36 7.58 -15.55 -12.26
CA LEU A 36 7.12 -14.25 -11.75
C LEU A 36 8.20 -13.68 -10.83
N LEU A 37 8.54 -12.41 -11.00
CA LEU A 37 9.55 -11.70 -10.24
C LEU A 37 8.96 -10.52 -9.48
N LEU A 38 9.47 -10.28 -8.28
CA LEU A 38 9.22 -9.08 -7.49
C LEU A 38 10.54 -8.34 -7.24
N ALA A 39 10.49 -7.02 -7.17
CA ALA A 39 11.65 -6.25 -6.74
C ALA A 39 11.67 -6.18 -5.22
N ILE A 40 12.69 -6.75 -4.59
CA ILE A 40 12.86 -6.79 -3.13
C ILE A 40 13.89 -5.75 -2.70
N ILE A 41 13.55 -4.96 -1.69
CA ILE A 41 14.42 -3.95 -1.09
C ILE A 41 15.17 -4.59 0.08
N TYR A 42 16.50 -4.52 0.05
CA TYR A 42 17.37 -4.96 1.15
C TYR A 42 18.09 -3.79 1.80
N ASN A 43 18.22 -3.82 3.12
CA ASN A 43 19.15 -2.94 3.83
C ASN A 43 20.62 -3.38 3.60
N ASP A 44 21.55 -2.63 4.18
CA ASP A 44 23.00 -2.91 4.15
C ASP A 44 23.39 -4.23 4.83
N ARG A 45 22.57 -4.71 5.76
CA ARG A 45 22.73 -6.01 6.44
C ARG A 45 22.09 -7.19 5.71
N GLY A 46 21.50 -6.97 4.53
CA GLY A 46 20.84 -8.02 3.76
C GLY A 46 19.47 -8.44 4.30
N VAL A 47 18.85 -7.65 5.19
CA VAL A 47 17.47 -7.88 5.66
C VAL A 47 16.50 -7.26 4.66
N ALA A 48 15.47 -8.04 4.27
CA ALA A 48 14.39 -7.57 3.41
C ALA A 48 13.55 -6.51 4.15
N LEU A 49 13.35 -5.36 3.50
CA LEU A 49 12.53 -4.25 3.98
C LEU A 49 11.14 -4.20 3.33
N GLY A 50 10.93 -4.98 2.26
CA GLY A 50 9.67 -5.09 1.52
C GLY A 50 9.86 -5.02 0.00
N GLU A 51 8.76 -4.90 -0.72
CA GLU A 51 8.72 -4.96 -2.17
C GLU A 51 8.63 -3.57 -2.83
N ALA A 52 9.13 -3.43 -4.05
CA ALA A 52 9.03 -2.24 -4.88
C ALA A 52 8.28 -2.53 -6.18
N CYS A 53 7.46 -1.58 -6.64
CA CYS A 53 6.86 -1.67 -7.97
C CYS A 53 7.87 -1.29 -9.06
N ARG A 54 7.68 -1.84 -10.26
CA ARG A 54 8.52 -1.57 -11.43
C ARG A 54 8.75 -0.07 -11.68
N ASP A 55 7.71 0.75 -11.54
CA ASP A 55 7.79 2.17 -11.87
C ASP A 55 8.61 2.95 -10.83
N CYS A 56 8.57 2.52 -9.56
CA CYS A 56 9.47 3.05 -8.52
C CYS A 56 10.92 2.65 -8.78
N VAL A 57 11.15 1.38 -9.17
CA VAL A 57 12.51 0.91 -9.53
C VAL A 57 13.07 1.66 -10.73
N ALA A 58 12.26 1.87 -11.78
CA ALA A 58 12.67 2.57 -13.00
C ALA A 58 13.00 4.05 -12.77
N GLY A 59 12.44 4.67 -11.71
CA GLY A 59 12.74 6.06 -11.35
C GLY A 59 14.13 6.29 -10.77
N GLY A 60 14.89 5.23 -10.48
CA GLY A 60 16.22 5.33 -9.89
C GLY A 60 16.21 6.00 -8.52
N THR A 61 17.40 6.32 -8.00
CA THR A 61 17.56 6.82 -6.63
C THR A 61 16.78 8.11 -6.36
N GLU A 62 16.81 9.07 -7.29
CA GLU A 62 16.12 10.35 -7.13
C GLU A 62 14.60 10.19 -7.17
N GLY A 63 14.09 9.43 -8.13
CA GLY A 63 12.65 9.15 -8.23
C GLY A 63 12.12 8.34 -7.06
N ILE A 64 12.93 7.44 -6.48
CA ILE A 64 12.58 6.74 -5.24
C ILE A 64 12.51 7.73 -4.07
N ARG A 65 13.50 8.62 -3.93
CA ARG A 65 13.52 9.62 -2.85
C ARG A 65 12.31 10.56 -2.93
N SER A 66 11.97 11.05 -4.14
CA SER A 66 10.78 11.91 -4.34
C SER A 66 9.51 11.21 -3.89
N ARG A 67 9.28 9.97 -4.36
CA ARG A 67 8.06 9.22 -4.03
C ARG A 67 7.97 8.85 -2.56
N LEU A 68 9.09 8.55 -1.91
CA LEU A 68 9.11 8.35 -0.45
C LEU A 68 8.71 9.63 0.27
N GLN A 69 9.23 10.79 -0.15
CA GLN A 69 8.87 12.07 0.45
C GLN A 69 7.39 12.40 0.26
N GLU A 70 6.85 12.23 -0.94
CA GLU A 70 5.42 12.38 -1.25
C GLU A 70 4.56 11.44 -0.39
N ARG A 71 4.99 10.19 -0.23
CA ARG A 71 4.29 9.21 0.61
C ARG A 71 4.33 9.58 2.08
N ILE A 72 5.46 10.05 2.61
CA ILE A 72 5.58 10.53 4.00
C ILE A 72 4.58 11.65 4.23
N GLN A 73 4.55 12.67 3.37
CA GLN A 73 3.61 13.79 3.48
C GLN A 73 2.15 13.32 3.43
N SER A 74 1.81 12.40 2.54
CA SER A 74 0.47 11.83 2.46
C SER A 74 0.09 11.04 3.72
N LEU A 75 1.02 10.27 4.29
CA LEU A 75 0.78 9.51 5.51
C LEU A 75 0.65 10.42 6.73
N GLU A 76 1.44 11.48 6.83
CA GLU A 76 1.31 12.49 7.89
C GLU A 76 -0.05 13.17 7.85
N ALA A 77 -0.53 13.55 6.66
CA ALA A 77 -1.87 14.10 6.48
C ALA A 77 -2.97 13.11 6.92
N LYS A 78 -2.86 11.83 6.53
CA LYS A 78 -3.80 10.78 6.96
C LYS A 78 -3.77 10.54 8.46
N ILE A 79 -2.58 10.56 9.08
CA ILE A 79 -2.45 10.43 10.54
C ILE A 79 -3.16 11.61 11.22
N SER A 80 -3.00 12.83 10.70
CA SER A 80 -3.69 14.01 11.23
C SER A 80 -5.22 13.85 11.12
N GLU A 81 -5.73 13.39 9.98
CA GLU A 81 -7.16 13.13 9.77
C GLU A 81 -7.69 12.06 10.74
N LEU A 82 -6.97 10.95 10.89
CA LEU A 82 -7.35 9.87 11.80
C LEU A 82 -7.34 10.31 13.27
N LYS A 83 -6.43 11.21 13.67
CA LYS A 83 -6.45 11.81 15.01
C LYS A 83 -7.69 12.66 15.22
N THR A 84 -8.07 13.47 14.23
CA THR A 84 -9.33 14.24 14.28
C THR A 84 -10.54 13.31 14.47
N PHE A 85 -10.59 12.18 13.76
CA PHE A 85 -11.67 11.20 13.95
C PHE A 85 -11.64 10.51 15.31
N ALA A 86 -10.46 10.24 15.87
CA ALA A 86 -10.32 9.64 17.18
C ALA A 86 -10.71 10.59 18.32
N GLU A 87 -10.53 11.90 18.13
CA GLU A 87 -10.93 12.95 19.08
C GLU A 87 -12.40 13.40 18.89
N ALA A 88 -12.96 13.17 17.70
CA ALA A 88 -14.38 13.41 17.45
C ALA A 88 -15.26 12.44 18.23
N ASP A 89 -16.35 12.96 18.77
CA ASP A 89 -17.35 12.13 19.42
C ASP A 89 -18.07 11.29 18.35
N ILE A 90 -17.84 9.98 18.36
CA ILE A 90 -18.46 9.06 17.42
C ILE A 90 -19.90 8.84 17.87
N GLN A 91 -20.81 9.62 17.28
CA GLN A 91 -22.24 9.41 17.44
C GLN A 91 -22.64 8.13 16.69
N THR A 92 -22.75 7.02 17.42
CA THR A 92 -23.37 5.81 16.88
C THR A 92 -24.88 6.06 16.77
N PRO A 93 -25.54 5.73 15.65
CA PRO A 93 -26.98 5.86 15.55
C PRO A 93 -27.66 5.07 16.67
N SER A 94 -28.70 5.64 17.28
CA SER A 94 -29.52 4.89 18.23
C SER A 94 -30.34 3.83 17.51
N LEU A 95 -30.75 2.77 18.21
CA LEU A 95 -31.65 1.75 17.64
C LEU A 95 -32.93 2.40 17.09
N GLU A 96 -33.49 3.40 17.78
CA GLU A 96 -34.66 4.15 17.30
C GLU A 96 -34.39 4.90 15.98
N GLN A 97 -33.18 5.44 15.78
CA GLN A 97 -32.79 6.10 14.52
C GLN A 97 -32.61 5.07 13.39
N GLU A 98 -32.05 3.89 13.67
CA GLU A 98 -31.96 2.79 12.70
C GLU A 98 -33.36 2.31 12.28
N PHE A 99 -34.29 2.12 13.23
CA PHE A 99 -35.66 1.68 12.94
C PHE A 99 -36.48 2.70 12.15
N GLN A 100 -36.22 4.01 12.28
CA GLN A 100 -36.93 5.04 11.52
C GLN A 100 -36.63 4.96 10.01
N VAL A 101 -35.39 4.62 9.62
CA VAL A 101 -34.99 4.47 8.22
C VAL A 101 -35.78 3.35 7.53
N TYR A 102 -35.95 2.20 8.20
CA TYR A 102 -36.71 1.07 7.66
C TYR A 102 -38.22 1.26 7.65
N ARG A 103 -38.75 2.23 8.43
CA ARG A 103 -40.19 2.56 8.41
C ARG A 103 -40.57 3.49 7.26
N SER A 104 -39.67 4.36 6.82
CA SER A 104 -39.89 5.24 5.66
C SER A 104 -39.89 4.51 4.32
N ASP A 105 -39.19 3.39 4.20
CA ASP A 105 -39.12 2.58 2.96
C ASP A 105 -40.31 1.62 2.79
N ALA A 106 -41.17 1.49 3.80
CA ALA A 106 -42.34 0.60 3.80
C ALA A 106 -43.67 1.33 3.50
N SER A 107 -43.61 2.57 3.00
CA SER A 107 -44.77 3.44 2.68
C SER A 107 -44.98 3.57 1.18
#